data_AF-A0A1W9RHY4-F1
#
_entry.id   AF-A0A1W9RHY4-F1
#
_cell.length_a   1.000
_cell.length_b   1.000
_cell.length_c   1.000
_cell.angle_alpha   90.00
_cell.angle_beta   90.00
_cell.angle_gamma   90.00
#
_symmetry.space_group_name_H-M   'P 1'
#
loop_
_entity.id
_entity.type
_entity.pdbx_description
1 polymer ?
#
loop_
_entity_poly.entity_id
_entity_poly.type
_entity_poly.pdbx_seq_one_letter_code
_entity_poly.pdbx_strand_id
1 'polypeptide(L)'
;MLRDNLEKIRENIFRAAGKAGRDPEEVEVIAVCKNVNVEKIKEVIELGITHIAENRIQEARVKYMELKNYEICWHMVGHLQRNKVKYAVEIFNYLHSLDRIEL
;
A
#
# COMPACT_ATOMS: atom_id res chain seq x y z
N MET A 1 15.19 -11.43 6.63
CA MET A 1 13.93 -11.12 7.35
C MET A 1 12.86 -10.51 6.44
N LEU A 2 12.97 -9.27 5.94
CA LEU A 2 11.97 -8.72 5.01
C LEU A 2 11.97 -9.41 3.64
N ARG A 3 13.16 -9.61 3.05
CA ARG A 3 13.34 -10.35 1.79
C ARG A 3 12.73 -11.75 1.85
N ASP A 4 13.12 -12.54 2.86
CA ASP A 4 12.60 -13.90 3.03
C ASP A 4 11.07 -13.93 3.22
N ASN A 5 10.49 -12.91 3.88
CA ASN A 5 9.05 -12.80 4.00
C ASN A 5 8.39 -12.50 2.65
N LEU A 6 8.99 -11.61 1.84
CA LEU A 6 8.50 -11.30 0.50
C LEU A 6 8.59 -12.50 -0.43
N GLU A 7 9.67 -13.28 -0.37
CA GLU A 7 9.82 -14.52 -1.12
C GLU A 7 8.71 -15.52 -0.78
N LYS A 8 8.43 -15.73 0.51
CA LYS A 8 7.30 -16.57 0.96
C LYS A 8 5.95 -16.06 0.45
N ILE A 9 5.74 -14.74 0.43
CA ILE A 9 4.51 -14.14 -0.11
C ILE A 9 4.39 -14.44 -1.61
N ARG A 10 5.46 -14.24 -2.38
CA ARG A 10 5.50 -14.53 -3.83
C ARG A 10 5.25 -16.01 -4.12
N GLU A 11 5.85 -16.92 -3.36
CA GLU A 11 5.60 -18.37 -3.49
C GLU A 11 4.13 -18.73 -3.22
N ASN A 12 3.53 -18.11 -2.20
CA ASN A 12 2.13 -18.32 -1.86
C ASN A 12 1.19 -17.81 -2.97
N ILE A 13 1.48 -16.64 -3.54
CA ILE A 13 0.76 -16.08 -4.68
C ILE A 13 0.85 -17.02 -5.88
N PHE A 14 2.07 -17.43 -6.26
CA PHE A 14 2.29 -18.36 -7.37
C PHE A 14 1.47 -19.64 -7.22
N ARG A 15 1.50 -20.24 -6.03
CA ARG A 15 0.75 -21.46 -5.72
C ARG A 15 -0.77 -21.24 -5.77
N ALA A 16 -1.26 -20.13 -5.23
CA ALA A 16 -2.69 -19.83 -5.19
C ALA A 16 -3.25 -19.51 -6.58
N ALA A 17 -2.55 -18.67 -7.35
CA ALA A 17 -2.91 -18.32 -8.72
C ALA A 17 -2.92 -19.55 -9.63
N GLY A 18 -1.88 -20.40 -9.55
CA GLY A 18 -1.81 -21.65 -10.29
C GLY A 18 -2.97 -22.62 -9.98
N LYS A 19 -3.38 -22.72 -8.70
CA LYS A 19 -4.57 -23.50 -8.32
C LYS A 19 -5.88 -22.93 -8.88
N ALA A 20 -5.95 -21.61 -9.05
CA ALA A 20 -7.11 -20.92 -9.59
C ALA A 20 -7.10 -20.82 -11.13
N GLY A 21 -6.04 -21.28 -11.80
CA GLY A 21 -5.87 -21.14 -13.25
C GLY A 21 -5.68 -19.68 -13.71
N ARG A 22 -5.14 -18.82 -12.84
CA ARG A 22 -4.87 -17.40 -13.11
C ARG A 22 -3.38 -17.13 -13.22
N ASP A 23 -3.02 -16.05 -13.91
CA ASP A 23 -1.64 -15.56 -13.93
C ASP A 23 -1.29 -14.96 -12.55
N PRO A 24 -0.20 -15.40 -11.88
CA PRO A 24 0.23 -14.80 -10.61
C PRO A 24 0.54 -13.31 -10.70
N GLU A 25 0.91 -12.79 -11.88
CA GLU A 25 1.17 -11.36 -12.10
C GLU A 25 -0.11 -10.51 -12.05
N GLU A 26 -1.31 -11.12 -12.06
CA GLU A 26 -2.57 -10.41 -11.80
C GLU A 26 -2.76 -10.05 -10.30
N VAL A 27 -1.87 -10.51 -9.41
CA VAL A 27 -1.97 -10.30 -7.96
C VAL A 27 -0.95 -9.25 -7.51
N GLU A 28 -1.44 -8.06 -7.19
CA GLU A 28 -0.61 -6.97 -6.67
C GLU A 28 -0.37 -7.11 -5.16
N VAL A 29 0.87 -6.89 -4.72
CA VAL A 29 1.25 -6.93 -3.30
C VAL A 29 1.28 -5.52 -2.74
N ILE A 30 0.30 -5.21 -1.90
CA ILE A 30 0.21 -3.91 -1.22
C ILE A 30 0.78 -4.05 0.21
N ALA A 31 1.87 -3.33 0.51
CA ALA A 31 2.46 -3.31 1.84
C ALA A 31 1.72 -2.35 2.76
N VAL A 32 1.13 -2.86 3.85
CA VAL A 32 0.44 -2.04 4.86
C VAL A 32 1.45 -1.48 5.86
N CYS A 33 1.62 -0.16 5.85
CA CYS A 33 2.69 0.53 6.58
C CYS A 33 2.20 1.37 7.78
N LYS A 34 0.96 1.17 8.24
CA LYS A 34 0.44 1.80 9.47
C LYS A 34 1.39 1.57 10.66
N ASN A 35 1.73 2.63 11.40
CA ASN A 35 2.72 2.59 12.49
C ASN A 35 4.15 2.12 12.10
N VAL A 36 4.49 2.09 10.83
CA VAL A 36 5.86 1.78 10.34
C VAL A 36 6.61 3.09 10.05
N ASN A 37 7.89 3.16 10.42
CA ASN A 37 8.73 4.33 10.13
C ASN A 37 9.17 4.38 8.66
N VAL A 38 9.65 5.54 8.23
CA VAL A 38 10.01 5.78 6.82
C VAL A 38 11.21 4.93 6.38
N GLU A 39 12.18 4.69 7.26
CA GLU A 39 13.35 3.85 6.98
C GLU A 39 12.93 2.43 6.58
N LYS A 40 11.98 1.85 7.31
CA LYS A 40 11.50 0.51 7.01
C LYS A 40 10.68 0.45 5.72
N ILE A 41 9.98 1.53 5.39
CA ILE A 41 9.27 1.65 4.11
C ILE A 41 10.27 1.73 2.96
N LYS A 42 11.39 2.43 3.12
CA LYS A 42 12.48 2.44 2.11
C LYS A 42 13.04 1.04 1.87
N GLU A 43 13.28 0.25 2.93
CA GLU A 43 13.71 -1.16 2.77
C GLU A 43 12.69 -1.98 1.95
N VAL A 44 11.38 -1.73 2.12
CA VAL A 44 10.32 -2.40 1.35
C VAL A 44 10.35 -1.98 -0.12
N ILE A 45 10.55 -0.69 -0.40
CA ILE A 45 10.65 -0.15 -1.76
C ILE A 45 11.89 -0.70 -2.48
N GLU A 46 13.03 -0.81 -1.77
CA GLU A 46 14.26 -1.42 -2.30
C GLU A 46 14.09 -2.91 -2.66
N LEU A 47 13.09 -3.59 -2.11
CA LEU A 47 12.71 -4.95 -2.47
C LEU A 47 11.75 -5.00 -3.68
N GLY A 48 11.42 -3.85 -4.27
CA GLY A 48 10.59 -3.70 -5.45
C GLY A 48 9.09 -3.54 -5.16
N ILE A 49 8.69 -3.36 -3.89
CA ILE A 49 7.29 -3.09 -3.55
C ILE A 49 7.05 -1.58 -3.54
N THR A 50 6.34 -1.10 -4.56
CA THR A 50 5.99 0.32 -4.71
C THR A 50 4.54 0.62 -4.32
N HIS A 51 3.73 -0.40 -4.05
CA HIS A 51 2.35 -0.26 -3.56
C HIS A 51 2.33 -0.21 -2.03
N ILE A 52 2.09 0.98 -1.47
CA ILE A 52 2.14 1.25 -0.04
C ILE A 52 0.77 1.68 0.47
N ALA A 53 0.29 1.07 1.57
CA ALA A 53 -1.00 1.35 2.17
C ALA A 53 -0.91 1.96 3.56
N GLU A 54 -1.78 2.95 3.81
CA GLU A 54 -1.94 3.60 5.10
C GLU A 54 -3.39 3.61 5.57
N ASN A 55 -3.57 3.61 6.89
CA ASN A 55 -4.89 3.67 7.50
C ASN A 55 -5.33 5.10 7.81
N ARG A 56 -4.40 6.04 7.95
CA ARG A 56 -4.65 7.39 8.47
C ARG A 56 -3.93 8.42 7.64
N ILE A 57 -4.70 9.42 7.18
CA ILE A 57 -4.20 10.53 6.36
C ILE A 57 -3.07 11.30 7.04
N GLN A 58 -3.14 11.49 8.37
CA GLN A 58 -2.10 12.24 9.07
C GLN A 58 -0.75 11.52 9.05
N GLU A 59 -0.74 10.20 9.23
CA GLU A 59 0.49 9.38 9.11
C GLU A 59 0.97 9.37 7.65
N ALA A 60 0.05 9.17 6.72
CA ALA A 60 0.35 9.15 5.29
C ALA A 60 0.97 10.47 4.80
N ARG A 61 0.47 11.63 5.26
CA ARG A 61 0.99 12.94 4.85
C ARG A 61 2.44 13.15 5.23
N VAL A 62 2.85 12.71 6.43
CA VAL A 62 4.25 12.79 6.86
C VAL A 62 5.12 11.92 5.96
N LYS A 63 4.73 10.65 5.78
CA LYS A 63 5.48 9.68 4.96
C LYS A 63 5.53 10.09 3.49
N TYR A 64 4.43 10.61 2.94
CA TYR A 64 4.33 11.11 1.58
C TYR A 64 5.35 12.22 1.31
N MET A 65 5.47 13.19 2.24
CA MET A 65 6.44 14.27 2.09
C MET A 65 7.89 13.78 2.17
N GLU A 66 8.19 12.83 3.06
CA GLU A 66 9.52 12.26 3.22
C GLU A 66 9.92 11.32 2.08
N LEU A 67 8.94 10.66 1.46
CA LEU A 67 9.12 9.69 0.38
C LEU A 67 8.77 10.25 -1.00
N LYS A 68 8.61 11.58 -1.14
CA LYS A 68 8.20 12.23 -2.40
C LYS A 68 9.11 11.95 -3.61
N ASN A 69 10.35 11.52 -3.38
CA ASN A 69 11.31 11.19 -4.42
C ASN A 69 11.25 9.72 -4.87
N TYR A 70 10.41 8.91 -4.22
CA TYR A 70 10.18 7.51 -4.59
C TYR A 70 8.89 7.41 -5.42
N GLU A 71 8.91 6.54 -6.42
CA GLU A 71 7.72 6.19 -7.19
C GLU A 71 6.86 5.22 -6.37
N ILE A 72 5.87 5.76 -5.67
CA ILE A 72 4.98 5.01 -4.79
C ILE A 72 3.54 5.15 -5.25
N CYS A 73 2.86 4.02 -5.35
CA CYS A 73 1.41 3.96 -5.47
C CYS A 73 0.80 3.90 -4.06
N TRP A 74 0.15 4.98 -3.65
CA TRP A 74 -0.42 5.13 -2.32
C TRP A 74 -1.86 4.62 -2.25
N HIS A 75 -2.13 3.78 -1.25
CA HIS A 75 -3.44 3.19 -1.00
C HIS A 75 -3.98 3.60 0.38
N MET A 76 -5.16 4.21 0.43
CA MET A 76 -5.90 4.40 1.68
C MET A 76 -6.75 3.16 1.93
N VAL A 77 -6.45 2.43 3.00
CA VAL A 77 -7.19 1.22 3.39
C VAL A 77 -7.95 1.37 4.71
N GLY A 78 -7.73 2.48 5.43
CA GLY A 78 -8.49 2.83 6.63
C GLY A 78 -9.71 3.67 6.33
N HIS A 79 -10.60 3.85 7.30
CA HIS A 79 -11.82 4.65 7.13
C HIS A 79 -11.52 6.12 6.75
N LEU A 80 -12.20 6.62 5.72
CA LEU A 80 -12.06 7.99 5.24
C LEU A 80 -13.11 8.91 5.87
N GLN A 81 -12.65 9.82 6.72
CA GLN A 81 -13.52 10.85 7.31
C GLN A 81 -13.79 11.96 6.27
N ARG A 82 -15.05 12.38 6.11
CA ARG A 82 -15.49 13.40 5.13
C ARG A 82 -14.64 14.67 5.13
N ASN A 83 -14.31 15.20 6.30
CA ASN A 83 -13.51 16.42 6.43
C ASN A 83 -12.05 16.27 5.97
N LYS A 84 -11.61 15.05 5.65
CA LYS A 84 -10.26 14.75 5.19
C LYS A 84 -10.18 14.31 3.73
N VAL A 85 -11.31 14.20 3.03
CA VAL A 85 -11.36 13.80 1.60
C VAL A 85 -10.40 14.64 0.76
N LYS A 86 -10.40 15.97 0.95
CA LYS A 86 -9.51 16.88 0.23
C LYS A 86 -8.01 16.56 0.37
N TYR A 87 -7.59 16.06 1.53
CA TYR A 87 -6.19 15.65 1.74
C TYR A 87 -5.92 14.25 1.22
N ALA A 88 -6.95 13.39 1.18
CA ALA A 88 -6.81 12.04 0.68
C ALA A 88 -6.53 12.04 -0.83
N VAL A 89 -7.26 12.86 -1.59
CA VAL A 89 -7.08 12.97 -3.05
C VAL A 89 -5.75 13.60 -3.48
N GLU A 90 -5.07 14.31 -2.59
CA GLU A 90 -3.73 14.86 -2.84
C GLU A 90 -2.62 13.80 -2.69
N ILE A 91 -2.88 12.73 -1.92
CA ILE A 91 -1.86 11.76 -1.49
C ILE A 91 -2.08 10.39 -2.14
N PHE A 92 -3.32 9.90 -2.16
CA PHE A 92 -3.63 8.51 -2.45
C PHE A 92 -4.08 8.31 -3.90
N ASN A 93 -3.53 7.29 -4.53
CA ASN A 93 -3.96 6.80 -5.84
C ASN A 93 -5.23 5.94 -5.72
N TYR A 94 -5.38 5.22 -4.62
CA TYR A 94 -6.52 4.32 -4.37
C TYR A 94 -7.19 4.59 -3.02
N LEU A 95 -8.52 4.60 -3.01
CA LEU A 95 -9.36 4.67 -1.81
C LEU A 95 -10.16 3.37 -1.69
N HIS A 96 -9.69 2.42 -0.89
CA HIS A 96 -10.29 1.07 -0.79
C HIS A 96 -11.51 1.00 0.12
N SER A 97 -11.72 2.03 0.93
CA SER A 97 -12.64 2.04 2.07
C SER A 97 -13.80 3.04 1.90
N LEU A 98 -14.15 3.37 0.65
CA LEU A 98 -15.32 4.18 0.35
C LEU A 98 -16.59 3.37 0.60
N ASP A 99 -17.30 3.71 1.68
CA ASP A 99 -18.49 3.00 2.16
C ASP A 99 -19.78 3.81 2.00
N ARG A 100 -19.69 5.04 1.48
CA ARG A 100 -20.80 5.99 1.36
C ARG A 100 -20.68 6.79 0.06
N ILE A 101 -21.83 7.08 -0.54
CA ILE A 101 -21.91 7.83 -1.82
C ILE A 101 -21.45 9.28 -1.65
N GLU A 102 -21.59 9.86 -0.46
CA GLU A 102 -21.24 11.27 -0.20
C GLU A 102 -19.74 11.51 0.05
N LEU A 103 -18.89 10.49 -0.11
CA LEU A 103 -17.43 10.58 0.07
C LEU A 103 -16.68 10.76 -1.25
#